data_AF-A0A257NHG7-F1
#
_entry.id   AF-A0A257NHG7-F1
#
_cell.length_a   1.000
_cell.length_b   1.000
_cell.length_c   1.000
_cell.angle_alpha   90.00
_cell.angle_beta   90.00
_cell.angle_gamma   90.00
#
_symmetry.space_group_name_H-M   'P 1'
#
loop_
_entity.id
_entity.type
_entity.pdbx_description
1 polymer ?
#
loop_
_entity_poly.entity_id
_entity_poly.type
_entity_poly.pdbx_seq_one_letter_code
_entity_poly.pdbx_strand_id
1 'polypeptide(L)'
;MKKLVQLLLLFLSLGQTTLVSAHAVVTDYSLKIAPIHANQQDKVELTFNSQIELGLSQIFLVRKGDKHELLHAENGSKQGQIIVHIPALEAGDYALRFKVFAADGHLTEDVIHFSVSQ
;
A
#
# COMPACT_ATOMS: atom_id res chain seq x y z
N MET A 1 48.98 14.18 -6.29
CA MET A 1 48.33 12.97 -5.74
C MET A 1 47.28 13.29 -4.66
N LYS A 2 47.60 14.00 -3.57
CA LYS A 2 46.63 14.33 -2.49
C LYS A 2 45.36 15.04 -2.96
N LYS A 3 45.47 16.05 -3.84
CA LYS A 3 44.30 16.79 -4.38
C LYS A 3 43.39 15.93 -5.25
N LEU A 4 43.94 14.95 -5.96
CA LEU A 4 43.16 14.02 -6.79
C LEU A 4 42.36 13.07 -5.90
N VAL A 5 42.98 12.58 -4.81
CA VAL A 5 42.30 11.74 -3.80
C VAL A 5 41.19 12.52 -3.10
N GLN A 6 41.43 13.79 -2.75
CA GLN A 6 40.40 14.66 -2.16
C GLN A 6 39.23 14.91 -3.11
N LEU A 7 39.51 15.15 -4.40
CA LEU A 7 38.46 15.31 -5.42
C LEU A 7 37.65 14.02 -5.61
N LEU A 8 38.33 12.87 -5.59
CA LEU A 8 37.70 11.56 -5.72
C LEU A 8 36.79 11.25 -4.52
N LEU A 9 37.27 11.54 -3.30
CA LEU A 9 36.48 11.38 -2.06
C LEU A 9 35.26 12.31 -2.05
N LEU A 10 35.42 13.55 -2.53
CA LEU A 10 34.31 14.48 -2.68
C LEU A 10 33.28 13.90 -3.68
N PHE A 11 33.71 13.43 -4.85
CA PHE A 11 32.83 12.80 -5.83
C PHE A 11 32.11 11.57 -5.27
N LEU A 12 32.80 10.73 -4.49
CA LEU A 12 32.22 9.56 -3.83
C LEU A 12 31.15 9.92 -2.79
N SER A 13 31.32 11.05 -2.10
CA SER A 13 30.34 11.56 -1.13
C SER A 13 29.10 12.17 -1.78
N LEU A 14 29.24 12.85 -2.93
CA LEU A 14 28.10 13.41 -3.66
C LEU A 14 27.29 12.35 -4.41
N GLY A 15 27.85 11.17 -4.67
CA GLY A 15 27.19 10.06 -5.36
C GLY A 15 26.21 9.24 -4.50
N GLN A 16 26.08 9.52 -3.20
CA GLN A 16 25.19 8.80 -2.29
C GLN A 16 23.77 9.40 -2.25
N THR A 17 23.19 9.73 -3.40
CA THR A 17 21.77 10.07 -3.46
C THR A 17 20.96 8.80 -3.33
N THR A 18 20.66 8.38 -2.10
CA THR A 18 19.65 7.34 -1.87
C THR A 18 18.32 7.84 -2.41
N LEU A 19 17.63 7.04 -3.22
CA LEU A 19 16.25 7.31 -3.62
C LEU A 19 15.38 7.30 -2.36
N VAL A 20 15.19 8.47 -1.76
CA VAL A 20 14.30 8.65 -0.61
C VAL A 20 12.87 8.56 -1.14
N SER A 21 12.22 7.42 -0.92
CA SER A 21 10.78 7.30 -1.13
C SER A 21 10.09 7.65 0.18
N ALA A 22 9.75 8.92 0.37
CA ALA A 22 9.17 9.43 1.62
C ALA A 22 7.68 9.08 1.80
N HIS A 23 7.09 8.27 0.92
CA HIS A 23 5.66 7.97 0.94
C HIS A 23 5.41 6.49 0.64
N ALA A 24 4.39 5.92 1.30
CA ALA A 24 3.85 4.60 1.02
C ALA A 24 2.63 4.72 0.11
N VAL A 25 2.87 4.69 -1.20
CA VAL A 25 1.82 4.74 -2.22
C VAL A 25 1.58 3.36 -2.80
N VAL A 26 0.32 3.07 -3.14
CA VAL A 26 -0.03 1.83 -3.83
C VAL A 26 0.55 1.86 -5.25
N THR A 27 1.37 0.89 -5.58
CA THR A 27 1.95 0.71 -6.92
C THR A 27 1.19 -0.34 -7.72
N ASP A 28 0.64 -1.35 -7.04
CA ASP A 28 -0.18 -2.38 -7.68
C ASP A 28 -1.23 -2.98 -6.73
N TYR A 29 -2.29 -3.56 -7.29
CA TYR A 29 -3.31 -4.26 -6.51
C TYR A 29 -4.07 -5.31 -7.33
N SER A 30 -4.50 -6.39 -6.67
CA SER A 30 -5.09 -7.57 -7.34
C SER A 30 -6.41 -7.29 -8.05
N LEU A 31 -7.22 -6.33 -7.58
CA LEU A 31 -8.54 -6.01 -8.17
C LEU A 31 -8.48 -5.58 -9.64
N LYS A 32 -7.30 -5.20 -10.17
CA LYS A 32 -7.12 -4.90 -11.60
C LYS A 32 -7.34 -6.13 -12.49
N ILE A 33 -7.13 -7.33 -11.96
CA ILE A 33 -7.16 -8.59 -12.72
C ILE A 33 -8.01 -9.68 -12.06
N ALA A 34 -8.27 -9.57 -10.76
CA ALA A 34 -9.05 -10.51 -9.97
C ALA A 34 -10.18 -9.75 -9.26
N PRO A 35 -11.35 -9.56 -9.91
CA PRO A 35 -12.50 -8.93 -9.28
C PRO A 35 -13.05 -9.80 -8.15
N ILE A 36 -13.68 -9.14 -7.16
CA ILE A 36 -14.36 -9.83 -6.05
C ILE A 36 -15.73 -10.30 -6.53
N HIS A 37 -16.07 -11.54 -6.19
CA HIS A 37 -17.37 -12.13 -6.51
C HIS A 37 -18.34 -11.97 -5.35
N ALA A 38 -19.62 -11.78 -5.68
CA ALA A 38 -20.65 -11.59 -4.67
C ALA A 38 -20.82 -12.80 -3.74
N ASN A 39 -21.21 -12.51 -2.50
CA ASN A 39 -21.63 -13.47 -1.47
C ASN A 39 -20.57 -14.49 -1.04
N GLN A 40 -19.28 -14.22 -1.30
CA GLN A 40 -18.16 -15.00 -0.80
C GLN A 40 -17.07 -14.12 -0.22
N GLN A 41 -16.32 -14.66 0.74
CA GLN A 41 -15.12 -14.02 1.26
C GLN A 41 -14.03 -14.04 0.21
N ASP A 42 -13.21 -12.99 0.19
CA ASP A 42 -12.12 -12.85 -0.77
C ASP A 42 -10.91 -12.15 -0.15
N LYS A 43 -9.83 -12.00 -0.92
CA LYS A 43 -8.62 -11.30 -0.51
C LYS A 43 -8.20 -10.29 -1.57
N VAL A 44 -7.76 -9.12 -1.13
CA VAL A 44 -7.15 -8.12 -2.00
C VAL A 44 -5.68 -7.99 -1.63
N GLU A 45 -4.81 -8.18 -2.63
CA GLU A 45 -3.39 -7.92 -2.47
C GLU A 45 -3.11 -6.47 -2.85
N LEU A 46 -2.44 -5.73 -1.97
CA LEU A 46 -1.94 -4.39 -2.22
C LEU A 46 -0.42 -4.44 -2.21
N THR A 47 0.22 -3.79 -3.18
CA THR A 47 1.67 -3.60 -3.23
C THR A 47 1.98 -2.12 -3.10
N PHE A 48 2.83 -1.79 -2.14
CA PHE A 48 3.32 -0.44 -1.90
C PHE A 48 4.77 -0.32 -2.39
N ASN A 49 5.20 0.89 -2.75
CA ASN A 49 6.60 1.21 -3.06
C ASN A 49 7.54 1.14 -1.85
N SER A 50 6.99 1.04 -0.64
CA SER A 50 7.69 1.11 0.64
C SER A 50 7.17 0.06 1.60
N GLN A 51 7.97 -0.29 2.60
CA GLN A 51 7.52 -1.15 3.70
C GLN A 51 6.50 -0.43 4.57
N ILE A 52 5.48 -1.17 5.04
CA ILE A 52 4.35 -0.63 5.81
C ILE A 52 4.42 -1.12 7.26
N GLU A 53 4.24 -0.19 8.19
CA GLU A 53 4.02 -0.48 9.61
C GLU A 53 2.54 -0.84 9.81
N LEU A 54 2.20 -2.10 9.55
CA LEU A 54 0.80 -2.55 9.53
C LEU A 54 0.09 -2.36 10.88
N GLY A 55 0.79 -2.50 12.01
CA GLY A 55 0.23 -2.31 13.34
C GLY A 55 -0.22 -0.88 13.65
N LEU A 56 0.25 0.10 12.88
CA LEU A 56 -0.16 1.51 12.97
C LEU A 56 -1.10 1.91 11.82
N SER A 57 -1.28 1.02 10.85
CA SER A 57 -2.05 1.28 9.63
C SER A 57 -3.48 0.79 9.76
N GLN A 58 -4.39 1.40 9.00
CA GLN A 58 -5.81 1.06 8.98
C GLN A 58 -6.32 0.95 7.54
N ILE A 59 -7.08 -0.10 7.26
CA ILE A 59 -7.70 -0.32 5.95
C ILE A 59 -9.19 -0.50 6.19
N PHE A 60 -10.00 0.33 5.53
CA PHE A 60 -11.44 0.37 5.68
C PHE A 60 -12.12 -0.05 4.39
N LEU A 61 -13.14 -0.89 4.52
CA LEU A 61 -14.17 -1.04 3.50
C LEU A 61 -15.15 0.13 3.64
N VAL A 62 -15.33 0.87 2.54
CA VAL A 62 -16.30 1.95 2.42
C VAL A 62 -17.50 1.44 1.62
N ARG A 63 -18.67 1.47 2.24
CA ARG A 63 -19.96 1.11 1.63
C ARG A 63 -20.75 2.37 1.27
N LYS A 64 -21.78 2.20 0.44
CA LYS A 64 -22.73 3.28 0.10
C LYS A 64 -23.24 4.00 1.35
N GLY A 65 -23.25 5.32 1.30
CA GLY A 65 -23.56 6.17 2.45
C GLY A 65 -22.36 6.43 3.37
N ASP A 66 -21.13 6.26 2.85
CA ASP A 66 -19.87 6.55 3.54
C ASP A 66 -19.70 5.79 4.87
N LYS A 67 -20.21 4.56 4.92
CA LYS A 67 -20.06 3.68 6.08
C LYS A 67 -18.71 2.98 6.01
N HIS A 68 -17.88 3.16 7.03
CA HIS A 68 -16.54 2.60 7.10
C HIS A 68 -16.51 1.39 8.03
N GLU A 69 -15.94 0.29 7.56
CA GLU A 69 -15.76 -0.95 8.30
C GLU A 69 -14.27 -1.29 8.29
N LEU A 70 -13.64 -1.38 9.46
CA LEU A 70 -12.21 -1.73 9.56
C LEU A 70 -12.01 -3.19 9.15
N LEU A 71 -11.09 -3.43 8.21
CA LEU A 71 -10.78 -4.75 7.70
C LEU A 71 -9.56 -5.35 8.40
N HIS A 72 -9.56 -6.68 8.48
CA HIS A 72 -8.37 -7.43 8.85
C HIS A 72 -7.38 -7.42 7.68
N ALA A 73 -6.11 -7.16 7.99
CA ALA A 73 -5.04 -7.20 7.02
C ALA A 73 -3.79 -7.84 7.63
N GLU A 74 -3.00 -8.50 6.80
CA GLU A 74 -1.75 -9.16 7.16
C GLU A 74 -0.63 -8.79 6.18
N ASN A 75 0.63 -8.93 6.62
CA ASN A 75 1.76 -8.74 5.72
C ASN A 75 1.80 -9.89 4.71
N GLY A 76 2.01 -9.55 3.44
CA GLY A 76 2.27 -10.52 2.37
C GLY A 76 3.69 -11.09 2.42
N SER A 77 4.02 -11.86 1.38
CA SER A 77 5.34 -12.51 1.26
C SER A 77 6.43 -11.57 0.73
N LYS A 78 6.03 -10.48 0.07
CA LYS A 78 6.94 -9.49 -0.53
C LYS A 78 7.01 -8.22 0.32
N GLN A 79 8.12 -7.50 0.25
CA GLN A 79 8.25 -6.20 0.91
C GLN A 79 7.19 -5.23 0.38
N GLY A 80 6.52 -4.53 1.31
CA GLY A 80 5.44 -3.60 0.97
C GLY A 80 4.18 -4.29 0.46
N GLN A 81 4.06 -5.62 0.54
CA GLN A 81 2.82 -6.32 0.20
C GLN A 81 1.93 -6.45 1.43
N ILE A 82 0.66 -6.06 1.31
CA ILE A 82 -0.38 -6.24 2.32
C ILE A 82 -1.51 -7.08 1.72
N ILE A 83 -2.00 -8.06 2.49
CA ILE A 83 -3.15 -8.89 2.13
C ILE A 83 -4.34 -8.44 2.97
N VAL A 84 -5.38 -7.93 2.32
CA VAL A 84 -6.60 -7.43 2.95
C VAL A 84 -7.69 -8.48 2.83
N HIS A 85 -8.30 -8.86 3.95
CA HIS A 85 -9.40 -9.82 3.95
C HIS A 85 -10.73 -9.10 3.74
N ILE A 86 -11.45 -9.52 2.70
CA ILE A 86 -12.74 -8.95 2.33
C ILE A 86 -13.84 -9.90 2.82
N PRO A 87 -14.81 -9.41 3.63
CA PRO A 87 -15.96 -10.23 4.01
C PRO A 87 -16.83 -10.55 2.79
N ALA A 88 -17.81 -11.44 2.93
CA ALA A 88 -18.78 -11.66 1.87
C ALA A 88 -19.55 -10.35 1.57
N LEU A 89 -19.47 -9.88 0.32
CA LEU A 89 -20.10 -8.65 -0.14
C LEU A 89 -21.25 -8.96 -1.08
N GLU A 90 -22.34 -8.21 -0.96
CA GLU A 90 -23.38 -8.18 -1.99
C GLU A 90 -22.85 -7.45 -3.24
N ALA A 91 -23.43 -7.73 -4.41
CA ALA A 91 -23.09 -7.00 -5.62
C ALA A 91 -23.37 -5.49 -5.45
N GLY A 92 -22.44 -4.67 -5.92
CA GLY A 92 -22.52 -3.21 -5.77
C GLY A 92 -21.16 -2.54 -5.76
N ASP A 93 -21.17 -1.23 -5.53
CA ASP A 93 -19.97 -0.40 -5.52
C ASP A 93 -19.43 -0.20 -4.11
N TYR A 94 -18.11 -0.31 -4.00
CA TYR A 94 -17.36 -0.22 -2.76
C TYR A 94 -16.07 0.57 -2.99
N ALA A 95 -15.42 0.94 -1.89
CA ALA A 95 -14.05 1.39 -1.94
C ALA A 95 -13.23 0.80 -0.78
N LEU A 96 -11.94 0.61 -1.02
CA LEU A 96 -10.96 0.43 0.04
C LEU A 96 -10.34 1.79 0.32
N ARG A 97 -10.49 2.29 1.55
CA ARG A 97 -9.79 3.48 2.03
C ARG A 97 -8.68 3.05 2.96
N PHE A 98 -7.48 3.54 2.72
CA PHE A 98 -6.30 3.18 3.51
C PHE A 98 -5.71 4.41 4.18
N LYS A 99 -5.19 4.18 5.39
CA LYS A 99 -4.36 5.09 6.16
C LYS A 99 -3.13 4.31 6.58
N VAL A 100 -2.06 4.44 5.82
CA VAL A 100 -0.88 3.59 5.96
C VAL A 100 0.33 4.37 6.42
N PHE A 101 1.04 3.83 7.40
CA PHE A 101 2.33 4.33 7.83
C PHE A 101 3.43 3.58 7.09
N ALA A 102 4.28 4.31 6.38
CA ALA A 102 5.53 3.76 5.90
C ALA A 102 6.49 3.51 7.08
N ALA A 103 7.47 2.62 6.89
CA ALA A 103 8.52 2.34 7.87
C ALA A 103 9.39 3.57 8.21
N ASP A 104 9.35 4.61 7.37
CA ASP A 104 10.00 5.90 7.64
C ASP A 104 9.15 6.87 8.47
N GLY A 105 7.94 6.44 8.88
CA GLY A 105 7.03 7.17 9.75
C GLY A 105 6.03 8.09 9.03
N HIS A 106 6.05 8.18 7.71
CA HIS A 106 5.08 9.01 6.97
C HIS A 106 3.72 8.31 6.83
N LEU A 107 2.66 9.06 7.11
CA LEU A 107 1.28 8.65 6.87
C LEU A 107 0.87 9.00 5.43
N THR A 108 0.33 8.03 4.72
CA THR A 108 -0.34 8.23 3.42
C THR A 108 -1.80 7.79 3.52
N GLU A 109 -2.72 8.61 3.01
CA GLU A 109 -4.13 8.22 2.83
C GLU A 109 -4.46 8.15 1.34
N ASP A 110 -5.16 7.10 0.93
CA ASP A 110 -5.59 6.92 -0.46
C ASP A 110 -6.80 5.96 -0.54
N VAL A 111 -7.46 5.90 -1.71
CA VAL A 111 -8.74 5.20 -1.92
C VAL A 111 -8.76 4.46 -3.26
N ILE A 112 -9.05 3.15 -3.24
CA ILE A 112 -9.33 2.34 -4.44
C ILE A 112 -10.82 2.05 -4.52
N HIS A 113 -11.47 2.44 -5.61
CA HIS A 113 -12.85 2.09 -5.91
C HIS A 113 -12.92 0.77 -6.67
N PHE A 114 -13.92 -0.06 -6.34
CA PHE A 114 -14.18 -1.32 -7.04
C PHE A 114 -15.66 -1.67 -6.99
N SER A 115 -16.09 -2.52 -7.92
CA SER A 115 -17.46 -3.05 -7.96
C SER A 115 -17.41 -4.56 -7.79
N VAL A 116 -18.38 -5.10 -7.06
CA VAL A 116 -18.61 -6.53 -6.89
C VAL A 116 -19.70 -6.94 -7.87
N SER A 117 -19.41 -7.89 -8.75
CA SER A 117 -20.37 -8.48 -9.68
C SER A 117 -20.96 -9.78 -9.13
N GLN A 118 -22.16 -10.13 -9.63
CA GLN A 118 -22.80 -11.42 -9.39
C GLN A 118 -21.97 -12.58 -9.96
#